data_AF-A0A9D7A9Q6-F1
#
_entry.id   AF-A0A9D7A9Q6-F1
#
_cell.length_a   1.000
_cell.length_b   1.000
_cell.length_c   1.000
_cell.angle_alpha   90.00
_cell.angle_beta   90.00
_cell.angle_gamma   90.00
#
_symmetry.space_group_name_H-M   'P 1'
#
loop_
_entity.id
_entity.type
_entity.pdbx_description
1 polymer ?
#
loop_
_entity_poly.entity_id
_entity_poly.type
_entity_poly.pdbx_seq_one_letter_code
_entity_poly.pdbx_strand_id
1 'polypeptide(L)'
;MKRTIGFWALAAALAFSAGLALAGWNEQGAWKGQARSRSVAIQIDGPPTAATVGNNKAAFTVPGWMDGWRILDADLRVYDLGLGTGTLDVTVTRRTGASDATMYSATVATGYTRWHGTLTEANERVTAGDIVSVNVTRIHSTASKGLWITLNFLP
;
A
#
# COMPACT_ATOMS: atom_id res chain seq x y z
N MET A 1 -57.22 -16.33 65.91
CA MET A 1 -57.96 -15.05 65.83
C MET A 1 -57.55 -14.33 64.55
N LYS A 2 -58.55 -13.81 63.82
CA LYS A 2 -58.47 -13.04 62.58
C LYS A 2 -57.56 -11.80 62.70
N ARG A 3 -56.81 -11.45 61.63
CA ARG A 3 -56.93 -10.15 60.93
C ARG A 3 -55.98 -10.03 59.72
N THR A 4 -56.61 -9.84 58.57
CA THR A 4 -56.10 -9.43 57.25
C THR A 4 -55.77 -7.93 57.24
N ILE A 5 -54.62 -7.51 56.67
CA ILE A 5 -54.32 -6.21 56.00
C ILE A 5 -53.06 -6.50 55.17
N GLY A 6 -52.86 -6.22 53.88
CA GLY A 6 -53.48 -5.30 52.93
C GLY A 6 -52.32 -4.80 52.05
N PHE A 7 -52.37 -5.13 50.77
CA PHE A 7 -51.45 -4.75 49.69
C PHE A 7 -51.35 -3.21 49.58
N TRP A 8 -50.16 -2.59 49.62
CA TRP A 8 -49.87 -1.31 48.96
C TRP A 8 -48.36 -1.16 48.70
N ALA A 9 -48.04 -0.72 47.49
CA ALA A 9 -46.74 -0.57 46.87
C ALA A 9 -45.82 0.45 47.56
N LEU A 10 -44.50 0.31 47.42
CA LEU A 10 -43.67 1.20 46.57
C LEU A 10 -42.22 0.69 46.51
N ALA A 11 -41.67 0.67 45.30
CA ALA A 11 -40.33 0.22 44.99
C ALA A 11 -39.24 1.15 45.56
N ALA A 12 -38.21 0.57 46.17
CA ALA A 12 -36.86 1.12 46.22
C ALA A 12 -35.88 0.06 46.71
N ALA A 13 -35.40 -0.80 45.81
CA ALA A 13 -34.22 -1.62 46.06
C ALA A 13 -33.18 -1.28 45.00
N LEU A 14 -32.25 -0.40 45.37
CA LEU A 14 -30.97 -0.20 44.71
C LEU A 14 -30.23 -1.54 44.72
N ALA A 15 -30.38 -2.32 43.65
CA ALA A 15 -29.57 -3.50 43.44
C ALA A 15 -28.17 -3.06 43.01
N PHE A 16 -27.29 -2.89 44.01
CA PHE A 16 -25.85 -2.90 43.81
C PHE A 16 -25.40 -4.34 43.54
N SER A 17 -25.82 -4.90 42.42
CA SER A 17 -25.13 -6.06 41.84
C SER A 17 -23.98 -5.48 41.04
N ALA A 18 -22.82 -5.35 41.67
CA ALA A 18 -21.55 -5.33 40.95
C ALA A 18 -21.43 -6.68 40.24
N GLY A 19 -22.11 -6.79 39.10
CA GLY A 19 -21.91 -7.89 38.17
C GLY A 19 -20.43 -7.87 37.83
N LEU A 20 -19.79 -9.03 37.96
CA LEU A 20 -18.51 -9.29 37.34
C LEU A 20 -18.60 -8.75 35.91
N ALA A 21 -17.95 -7.62 35.66
CA ALA A 21 -17.66 -7.18 34.31
C ALA A 21 -16.70 -8.26 33.78
N LEU A 22 -17.27 -9.21 33.05
CA LEU A 22 -16.53 -10.09 32.17
C LEU A 22 -15.76 -9.14 31.25
N ALA A 23 -14.50 -8.86 31.59
CA ALA A 23 -13.57 -8.13 30.75
C ALA A 23 -13.25 -9.06 29.57
N GLY A 24 -14.23 -9.25 28.70
CA GLY A 24 -14.05 -9.71 27.34
C GLY A 24 -13.37 -8.58 26.58
N TRP A 25 -12.09 -8.37 26.87
CA TRP A 25 -11.17 -7.90 25.86
C TRP A 25 -11.00 -9.06 24.87
N ASN A 26 -11.95 -9.07 23.94
CA ASN A 26 -11.94 -9.90 22.77
C ASN A 26 -10.72 -9.55 21.91
N GLU A 27 -10.22 -10.59 21.24
CA GLU A 27 -9.06 -10.63 20.34
C GLU A 27 -7.70 -10.73 21.04
N GLN A 28 -7.50 -11.85 21.76
CA GLN A 28 -6.23 -12.56 21.67
C GLN A 28 -5.89 -12.76 20.19
N GLY A 29 -5.06 -11.86 19.66
CA GLY A 29 -4.28 -12.00 18.45
C GLY A 29 -4.98 -12.79 17.36
N ALA A 30 -6.08 -12.25 16.82
CA ALA A 30 -6.42 -12.61 15.45
C ALA A 30 -5.17 -12.26 14.64
N TRP A 31 -4.42 -13.29 14.22
CA TRP A 31 -3.83 -13.27 12.91
C TRP A 31 -5.01 -13.13 11.94
N LYS A 32 -5.56 -11.90 11.85
CA LYS A 32 -6.35 -11.47 10.71
C LYS A 32 -5.39 -11.79 9.59
N GLY A 33 -5.68 -12.86 8.85
CA GLY A 33 -4.81 -13.31 7.77
C GLY A 33 -4.52 -12.10 6.94
N GLN A 34 -3.34 -11.52 7.16
CA GLN A 34 -2.96 -10.24 6.60
C GLN A 34 -3.04 -10.54 5.12
N ALA A 35 -4.00 -9.92 4.41
CA ALA A 35 -4.23 -10.20 3.00
C ALA A 35 -2.86 -10.25 2.35
N ARG A 36 -2.42 -11.43 1.91
CA ARG A 36 -0.99 -11.69 1.72
C ARG A 36 -0.50 -10.72 0.67
N SER A 37 0.14 -9.63 1.09
CA SER A 37 0.68 -8.63 0.19
C SER A 37 1.61 -9.37 -0.75
N ARG A 38 1.50 -9.09 -2.05
CA ARG A 38 2.43 -9.65 -3.03
C ARG A 38 3.23 -8.53 -3.63
N SER A 39 4.50 -8.83 -3.87
CA SER A 39 5.47 -7.85 -4.34
C SER A 39 5.94 -8.25 -5.73
N VAL A 40 6.03 -7.26 -6.62
CA VAL A 40 6.70 -7.39 -7.91
C VAL A 40 7.96 -6.55 -7.84
N ALA A 41 9.11 -7.21 -7.80
CA ALA A 41 10.41 -6.54 -7.83
C ALA A 41 10.96 -6.55 -9.25
N ILE A 42 11.36 -5.38 -9.74
CA ILE A 42 11.79 -5.18 -11.12
C ILE A 42 13.10 -4.39 -11.11
N GLN A 43 14.10 -4.96 -11.78
CA GLN A 43 15.31 -4.23 -12.13
C GLN A 43 15.05 -3.47 -13.43
N ILE A 44 15.25 -2.16 -13.39
CA ILE A 44 15.05 -1.27 -14.53
C ILE A 44 16.35 -1.08 -15.29
N ASP A 45 17.39 -0.67 -14.57
CA ASP A 45 18.75 -0.55 -15.07
C ASP A 45 19.66 -1.35 -14.12
N GLY A 46 20.48 -2.25 -14.65
CA GLY A 46 21.41 -3.03 -13.83
C GLY A 46 22.67 -2.23 -13.45
N PRO A 47 23.31 -2.48 -12.30
CA PRO A 47 24.56 -1.81 -11.95
C PRO A 47 25.68 -2.35 -12.85
N PRO A 48 26.57 -1.50 -13.39
CA PRO A 48 26.76 -0.07 -13.15
C PRO A 48 26.10 0.87 -14.19
N THR A 49 25.07 0.42 -14.89
CA THR A 49 24.42 1.16 -15.99
C THR A 49 23.75 2.43 -15.47
N ALA A 50 24.04 3.55 -16.11
CA ALA A 50 23.40 4.83 -15.82
C ALA A 50 21.95 4.83 -16.33
N ALA A 51 21.03 5.31 -15.49
CA ALA A 51 19.63 5.47 -15.83
C ALA A 51 19.48 6.47 -16.99
N THR A 52 18.48 6.21 -17.82
CA THR A 52 18.13 7.06 -18.97
C THR A 52 16.66 7.41 -18.90
N VAL A 53 16.33 8.66 -19.28
CA VAL A 53 14.94 9.09 -19.42
C VAL A 53 14.27 8.25 -20.50
N GLY A 54 13.08 7.75 -20.19
CA GLY A 54 12.32 6.92 -21.12
C GLY A 54 11.05 6.37 -20.48
N ASN A 55 10.08 6.07 -21.33
CA ASN A 55 8.86 5.38 -20.96
C ASN A 55 8.99 3.87 -21.16
N ASN A 56 8.21 3.09 -20.42
CA ASN A 56 8.21 1.63 -20.45
C ASN A 56 9.60 1.02 -20.25
N LYS A 57 10.40 1.63 -19.36
CA LYS A 57 11.75 1.14 -19.03
C LYS A 57 11.71 -0.27 -18.45
N ALA A 58 10.64 -0.58 -17.73
CA ALA A 58 10.22 -1.94 -17.44
C ALA A 58 8.70 -2.00 -17.40
N ALA A 59 8.12 -3.16 -17.73
CA ALA A 59 6.68 -3.36 -17.68
C ALA A 59 6.34 -4.83 -17.40
N PHE A 60 5.18 -5.06 -16.82
CA PHE A 60 4.59 -6.38 -16.70
C PHE A 60 3.09 -6.33 -16.97
N THR A 61 2.56 -7.43 -17.49
CA THR A 61 1.12 -7.62 -17.65
C THR A 61 0.54 -8.16 -16.34
N VAL A 62 -0.53 -7.54 -15.87
CA VAL A 62 -1.25 -7.95 -14.67
C VAL A 62 -1.89 -9.32 -14.91
N PRO A 63 -1.45 -10.37 -14.19
CA PRO A 63 -1.98 -11.71 -14.38
C PRO A 63 -3.41 -11.82 -13.82
N GLY A 64 -4.18 -12.81 -14.29
CA GLY A 64 -5.58 -12.99 -13.90
C GLY A 64 -5.83 -13.13 -12.39
N TRP A 65 -4.86 -13.65 -11.63
CA TRP A 65 -5.00 -13.78 -10.17
C TRP A 65 -4.79 -12.45 -9.41
N MET A 66 -4.31 -11.40 -10.08
CA MET A 66 -4.18 -10.03 -9.56
C MET A 66 -5.37 -9.14 -9.91
N ASP A 67 -6.44 -9.70 -10.50
CA ASP A 67 -7.60 -8.90 -10.88
C ASP A 67 -8.24 -8.23 -9.68
N GLY A 68 -8.43 -6.91 -9.75
CA GLY A 68 -9.00 -6.08 -8.68
C GLY A 68 -8.04 -5.68 -7.58
N TRP A 69 -6.79 -6.16 -7.60
CA TRP A 69 -5.78 -5.84 -6.59
C TRP A 69 -5.42 -4.37 -6.63
N ARG A 70 -4.94 -3.86 -5.51
CA ARG A 70 -4.51 -2.48 -5.33
C ARG A 70 -3.01 -2.40 -5.07
N ILE A 71 -2.33 -1.47 -5.73
CA ILE A 71 -0.97 -1.08 -5.32
C ILE A 71 -1.04 -0.37 -3.96
N LEU A 72 -0.21 -0.78 -3.01
CA LEU A 72 -0.14 -0.21 -1.66
C LEU A 72 1.00 0.81 -1.55
N ASP A 73 2.17 0.43 -2.04
CA ASP A 73 3.35 1.26 -2.03
C ASP A 73 4.33 0.83 -3.14
N ALA A 74 5.33 1.69 -3.35
CA ALA A 74 6.46 1.41 -4.23
C ALA A 74 7.76 1.77 -3.50
N ASP A 75 8.64 0.78 -3.40
CA ASP A 75 9.98 0.93 -2.84
C ASP A 75 10.97 1.12 -4.00
N LEU A 76 11.64 2.27 -4.06
CA LEU A 76 12.64 2.55 -5.08
C LEU A 76 14.05 2.51 -4.49
N ARG A 77 14.97 1.96 -5.26
CA ARG A 77 16.37 1.88 -4.87
C ARG A 77 17.29 2.21 -6.03
N VAL A 78 18.29 3.03 -5.73
CA VAL A 78 19.39 3.34 -6.62
C VAL A 78 20.68 2.72 -6.05
N TYR A 79 21.52 2.14 -6.92
CA TYR A 79 22.78 1.50 -6.48
C TYR A 79 23.90 2.52 -6.26
N ASP A 80 24.12 3.40 -7.22
CA ASP A 80 25.15 4.45 -7.19
C ASP A 80 24.55 5.72 -7.81
N LEU A 81 24.91 6.90 -7.33
CA LEU A 81 24.40 8.18 -7.85
C LEU A 81 25.29 8.75 -8.95
N GLY A 82 26.43 8.11 -9.19
CA GLY A 82 27.50 8.71 -9.96
C GLY A 82 28.11 9.90 -9.22
N LEU A 83 28.75 10.80 -9.98
CA LEU A 83 29.36 12.00 -9.44
C LEU A 83 28.27 13.06 -9.17
N GLY A 84 27.62 13.04 -7.99
CA GLY A 84 26.73 14.14 -7.56
C GLY A 84 25.49 13.74 -6.75
N THR A 85 24.54 14.67 -6.67
CA THR A 85 23.23 14.55 -6.00
C THR A 85 22.13 14.05 -6.95
N GLY A 86 22.49 13.26 -7.97
CA GLY A 86 21.62 12.82 -9.05
C GLY A 86 20.25 12.35 -8.58
N THR A 87 19.23 13.21 -8.70
CA THR A 87 17.84 12.83 -8.48
C THR A 87 17.19 12.52 -9.80
N LEU A 88 16.26 11.58 -9.78
CA LEU A 88 15.48 11.17 -10.95
C LEU A 88 14.01 11.03 -10.57
N ASP A 89 13.15 11.44 -11.50
CA ASP A 89 11.71 11.28 -11.35
C ASP A 89 11.29 9.97 -12.01
N VAL A 90 10.63 9.11 -11.24
CA VAL A 90 10.06 7.85 -11.70
C VAL A 90 8.55 7.93 -11.63
N THR A 91 7.88 7.45 -12.67
CA THR A 91 6.42 7.26 -12.65
C THR A 91 6.07 5.81 -12.92
N VAL A 92 5.05 5.30 -12.22
CA VAL A 92 4.42 4.02 -12.55
C VAL A 92 3.09 4.34 -13.20
N THR A 93 2.87 3.78 -14.37
CA THR A 93 1.68 3.99 -15.19
C THR A 93 1.00 2.66 -15.44
N ARG A 94 -0.32 2.64 -15.30
CA ARG A 94 -1.17 1.52 -15.72
C ARG A 94 -1.79 1.88 -17.06
N ARG A 95 -1.65 0.98 -18.02
CA ARG A 95 -2.37 1.04 -19.29
C ARG A 95 -3.51 0.04 -19.28
N THR A 96 -4.72 0.53 -19.48
CA THR A 96 -5.93 -0.27 -19.68
C THR A 96 -6.42 -0.04 -21.10
N GLY A 97 -6.24 -1.04 -21.97
CA GLY A 97 -6.50 -0.89 -23.41
C GLY A 97 -5.64 0.22 -24.04
N ALA A 98 -6.28 1.30 -24.50
CA ALA A 98 -5.61 2.44 -25.12
C ALA A 98 -5.34 3.63 -24.18
N SER A 99 -5.78 3.54 -22.92
CA SER A 99 -5.71 4.64 -21.96
C SER A 99 -4.62 4.39 -20.92
N ASP A 100 -3.77 5.40 -20.70
CA ASP A 100 -2.74 5.39 -19.68
C ASP A 100 -3.18 6.21 -18.46
N ALA A 101 -2.93 5.69 -17.26
CA ALA A 101 -3.17 6.38 -15.99
C ALA A 101 -1.92 6.29 -15.11
N THR A 102 -1.45 7.42 -14.60
CA THR A 102 -0.37 7.44 -13.61
C THR A 102 -0.90 6.87 -12.29
N MET A 103 -0.35 5.74 -11.87
CA MET A 103 -0.61 5.15 -10.56
C MET A 103 0.26 5.78 -9.49
N TYR A 104 1.50 6.14 -9.85
CA TYR A 104 2.51 6.59 -8.91
C TYR A 104 3.52 7.53 -9.58
N SER A 105 4.04 8.48 -8.80
CA SER A 105 5.18 9.31 -9.19
C SER A 105 6.04 9.63 -7.97
N ALA A 106 7.35 9.50 -8.08
CA ALA A 106 8.28 9.95 -7.05
C ALA A 106 9.60 10.43 -7.62
N THR A 107 10.22 11.34 -6.87
CA THR A 107 11.61 11.73 -7.06
C THR A 107 12.47 10.87 -6.15
N VAL A 108 13.39 10.12 -6.74
CA VAL A 108 14.36 9.30 -6.00
C VAL A 108 15.66 10.06 -5.88
N ALA A 109 16.14 10.16 -4.64
CA ALA A 109 17.48 10.60 -4.30
C ALA A 109 18.31 9.41 -3.76
N THR A 110 19.56 9.69 -3.40
CA THR A 110 20.56 8.74 -2.90
C THR A 110 20.03 7.57 -2.07
N GLY A 111 20.36 6.32 -2.47
CA GLY A 111 20.15 5.12 -1.66
C GLY A 111 18.77 4.47 -1.82
N TYR A 112 18.13 4.18 -0.68
CA TYR A 112 16.81 3.57 -0.61
C TYR A 112 15.77 4.64 -0.32
N THR A 113 14.84 4.85 -1.25
CA THR A 113 13.67 5.68 -1.04
C THR A 113 12.47 4.75 -0.96
N ARG A 114 12.09 4.42 0.27
CA ARG A 114 10.73 3.92 0.53
C ARG A 114 9.80 5.11 0.45
N TRP A 115 8.81 5.04 -0.42
CA TRP A 115 7.76 6.03 -0.42
C TRP A 115 6.42 5.38 -0.16
N HIS A 116 5.83 5.79 0.95
CA HIS A 116 4.41 5.75 1.17
C HIS A 116 3.92 7.14 0.83
N GLY A 117 3.05 7.26 -0.13
CA GLY A 117 2.36 8.52 -0.29
C GLY A 117 1.03 8.27 -0.91
N THR A 118 0.34 9.39 -1.13
CA THR A 118 -1.09 9.41 -1.31
C THR A 118 -1.44 8.90 -2.71
N LEU A 119 -1.57 7.58 -2.79
CA LEU A 119 -2.36 6.93 -3.83
C LEU A 119 -3.77 7.49 -3.76
N THR A 120 -4.30 7.91 -4.91
CA THR A 120 -5.71 8.27 -5.02
C THR A 120 -6.48 7.01 -5.37
N GLU A 121 -7.63 6.79 -4.71
CA GLU A 121 -8.45 5.58 -4.88
C GLU A 121 -8.84 5.29 -6.34
N ALA A 122 -8.83 6.32 -7.19
CA ALA A 122 -9.20 6.21 -8.60
C ALA A 122 -8.20 5.39 -9.46
N ASN A 123 -6.91 5.41 -9.14
CA ASN A 123 -5.85 4.83 -10.01
C ASN A 123 -5.03 3.72 -9.35
N GLU A 124 -5.35 3.36 -8.11
CA GLU A 124 -4.58 2.39 -7.33
C GLU A 124 -4.90 0.93 -7.67
N ARG A 125 -6.03 0.66 -8.33
CA ARG A 125 -6.45 -0.70 -8.69
C ARG A 125 -5.86 -1.16 -10.01
N VAL A 126 -5.66 -2.46 -10.16
CA VAL A 126 -5.27 -3.10 -11.42
C VAL A 126 -6.32 -4.13 -11.84
N THR A 127 -6.51 -4.27 -13.14
CA THR A 127 -7.38 -5.26 -13.76
C THR A 127 -6.52 -6.26 -14.53
N ALA A 128 -6.96 -7.51 -14.59
CA ALA A 128 -6.29 -8.53 -15.38
C ALA A 128 -6.11 -8.07 -16.84
N GLY A 129 -4.88 -8.21 -17.35
CA GLY A 129 -4.52 -7.79 -18.71
C GLY A 129 -4.06 -6.33 -18.82
N ASP A 130 -4.17 -5.52 -17.76
CA ASP A 130 -3.52 -4.21 -17.73
C ASP A 130 -2.00 -4.35 -17.86
N ILE A 131 -1.35 -3.33 -18.41
CA ILE A 131 0.12 -3.23 -18.44
C ILE A 131 0.52 -2.21 -17.38
N VAL A 132 1.28 -2.65 -16.39
CA VAL A 132 1.90 -1.76 -15.41
C VAL A 132 3.33 -1.52 -15.86
N SER A 133 3.64 -0.25 -16.14
CA SER A 133 4.93 0.19 -16.66
C SER A 133 5.59 1.16 -15.70
N VAL A 134 6.91 1.15 -15.71
CA VAL A 134 7.75 2.07 -14.96
C VAL A 134 8.52 2.95 -15.94
N ASN A 135 8.49 4.26 -15.71
CA ASN A 135 9.07 5.27 -16.56
C ASN A 135 10.05 6.11 -15.75
N VAL A 136 11.14 6.53 -16.38
CA VAL A 136 12.02 7.58 -15.84
C VAL A 136 11.69 8.84 -16.61
N THR A 137 10.98 9.78 -15.99
CA THR A 137 10.47 10.97 -16.68
C THR A 137 11.46 12.12 -16.71
N ARG A 138 12.38 12.16 -15.74
CA ARG A 138 13.40 13.21 -15.66
C ARG A 138 14.63 12.75 -14.89
N ILE A 139 15.78 13.29 -15.29
CA ILE A 139 17.03 13.26 -14.53
C ILE A 139 17.40 14.72 -14.27
N HIS A 140 17.60 15.10 -13.01
CA HIS A 140 17.77 16.51 -12.62
C HIS A 140 19.21 17.02 -12.74
N SER A 141 20.19 16.13 -12.63
CA SER A 141 21.61 16.46 -12.76
C SER A 141 22.38 15.29 -13.39
N THR A 142 23.15 14.56 -12.59
CA THR A 142 23.86 13.36 -13.04
C THR A 142 22.96 12.14 -12.97
N ALA A 143 23.04 11.30 -14.00
CA ALA A 143 22.26 10.07 -14.06
C ALA A 143 22.77 9.08 -13.02
N SER A 144 21.89 8.71 -12.09
CA SER A 144 22.14 7.63 -11.15
C SER A 144 22.28 6.30 -11.87
N LYS A 145 23.05 5.38 -11.29
CA LYS A 145 23.33 4.05 -11.82
C LYS A 145 22.62 2.98 -11.02
N GLY A 146 22.08 1.99 -11.73
CA GLY A 146 21.34 0.88 -11.14
C GLY A 146 20.03 1.37 -10.53
N LEU A 147 18.90 0.97 -11.09
CA LEU A 147 17.57 1.36 -10.61
C LEU A 147 16.71 0.10 -10.43
N TRP A 148 16.13 -0.05 -9.24
CA TRP A 148 15.17 -1.09 -8.92
C TRP A 148 13.93 -0.47 -8.31
N ILE A 149 12.82 -1.13 -8.54
CA ILE A 149 11.54 -0.82 -7.94
C ILE A 149 10.89 -2.10 -7.44
N THR A 150 10.30 -2.05 -6.26
CA THR A 150 9.43 -3.09 -5.73
C THR A 150 8.05 -2.50 -5.55
N LEU A 151 7.08 -3.04 -6.26
CA LEU A 151 5.68 -2.66 -6.17
C LEU A 151 4.97 -3.65 -5.27
N ASN A 152 4.33 -3.18 -4.20
CA ASN A 152 3.58 -4.05 -3.29
C ASN A 152 2.09 -3.90 -3.55
N PHE A 153 1.39 -5.02 -3.64
CA PHE A 153 -0.03 -5.09 -3.93
C PHE A 153 -0.80 -5.82 -2.85
N LEU A 154 -2.04 -5.40 -2.64
CA LEU A 154 -3.04 -6.06 -1.79
C LEU A 154 -4.24 -6.50 -2.63
N PRO A 155 -4.87 -7.65 -2.30
CA PRO A 155 -6.17 -8.03 -2.83
C PRO A 155 -7.27 -7.01 -2.52
#